data_AF-A0A1S8NDR5-F1
#
_entry.id   AF-A0A1S8NDR5-F1
#
_cell.length_a   1.000
_cell.length_b   1.000
_cell.length_c   1.000
_cell.angle_alpha   90.00
_cell.angle_beta   90.00
_cell.angle_gamma   90.00
#
_symmetry.space_group_name_H-M   'P 1'
#
loop_
_entity.id
_entity.type
_entity.pdbx_description
1 polymer ?
#
loop_
_entity_poly.entity_id
_entity_poly.type
_entity_poly.pdbx_seq_one_letter_code
_entity_poly.pdbx_strand_id
1 'polypeptide(L)'
;MENNYASTVIQVENEQNVISSGPYSIVRHPMYLGMVIMILFMPLALGSYFSIIPMFLIIPITIIRIKNEEETLLREHNGYKEYCLKTHYRLIPLIW
;
A
#
# COMPACT_ATOMS: atom_id res chain seq x y z
N MET A 1 2.78 8.16 34.45
CA MET A 1 3.18 8.60 33.09
C MET A 1 3.25 7.33 32.26
N GLU A 2 2.10 6.87 31.78
CA GLU A 2 1.96 5.58 31.11
C GLU A 2 1.68 5.83 29.63
N ASN A 3 2.49 5.20 28.80
CA ASN A 3 2.66 5.52 27.39
C ASN A 3 1.42 5.06 26.61
N ASN A 4 0.53 6.00 26.28
CA ASN A 4 -0.79 5.72 25.70
C ASN A 4 -0.77 5.45 24.18
N TYR A 5 0.41 5.16 23.61
CA TYR A 5 0.60 4.85 22.18
C TYR A 5 0.64 3.34 21.89
N ALA A 6 0.46 2.50 22.91
CA ALA A 6 0.43 1.04 22.80
C ALA A 6 -1.00 0.47 22.80
N SER A 7 -1.97 1.23 22.29
CA SER A 7 -3.36 0.77 22.18
C SER A 7 -3.52 -0.13 20.96
N THR A 8 -3.62 -1.45 21.21
CA THR A 8 -3.95 -2.52 20.24
C THR A 8 -5.38 -2.43 19.68
N VAL A 9 -6.08 -1.34 19.95
CA VAL A 9 -7.44 -1.10 19.49
C VAL A 9 -7.33 -0.30 18.21
N ILE A 10 -7.67 -0.92 17.08
CA ILE A 10 -7.96 -0.22 15.83
C ILE A 10 -9.20 0.64 16.14
N GLN A 11 -8.98 1.82 16.69
CA GLN A 11 -10.02 2.83 16.80
C GLN A 11 -10.25 3.34 15.39
N VAL A 12 -11.32 2.83 14.77
CA VAL A 12 -11.94 3.44 13.60
C VAL A 12 -12.52 4.77 14.09
N GLU A 13 -11.64 5.76 14.22
CA GLU A 13 -12.02 7.12 14.50
C GLU A 13 -12.71 7.62 13.24
N ASN A 14 -14.01 7.92 13.35
CA ASN A 14 -14.89 8.33 12.24
C ASN A 14 -14.38 9.57 11.46
N GLU A 15 -13.30 10.20 11.92
CA GLU A 15 -12.59 11.33 11.29
C GLU A 15 -11.16 10.99 10.83
N GLN A 16 -10.84 9.71 10.55
CA GLN A 16 -9.62 9.38 9.81
C GLN A 16 -9.71 9.94 8.38
N ASN A 17 -9.29 11.19 8.23
CA ASN A 17 -9.13 11.85 6.96
C ASN A 17 -8.06 11.09 6.17
N VAL A 18 -8.44 10.60 4.99
CA VAL A 18 -7.51 9.92 4.09
C VAL A 18 -6.41 10.91 3.72
N ILE A 19 -5.20 10.66 4.22
CA ILE A 19 -4.03 11.50 3.95
C ILE A 19 -3.77 11.42 2.44
N SER A 20 -4.11 12.51 1.75
CA SER A 20 -3.98 12.65 0.31
C SER A 20 -2.90 13.65 -0.08
N SER A 21 -2.01 14.01 0.85
CA SER A 21 -0.90 14.94 0.59
C SER A 21 0.38 14.20 0.17
N GLY A 22 1.15 14.83 -0.73
CA GLY A 22 2.44 14.31 -1.18
C GLY A 22 2.31 13.05 -2.06
N PRO A 23 3.12 11.99 -1.85
CA PRO A 23 3.14 10.81 -2.73
C PRO A 23 1.81 10.06 -2.78
N TYR A 24 0.98 10.17 -1.73
CA TYR A 24 -0.38 9.61 -1.68
C TYR A 24 -1.38 10.34 -2.60
N SER A 25 -1.07 11.56 -3.06
CA SER A 25 -1.86 12.24 -4.11
C SER A 25 -1.62 11.67 -5.52
N ILE A 26 -0.47 11.03 -5.72
CA ILE A 26 -0.03 10.53 -7.03
C ILE A 26 -0.37 9.04 -7.15
N VAL A 27 -0.12 8.27 -6.08
CA VAL A 27 -0.30 6.82 -6.06
C VAL A 27 -1.03 6.44 -4.79
N ARG A 28 -2.02 5.55 -4.87
CA ARG A 28 -2.80 5.11 -3.68
C ARG A 28 -1.94 4.37 -2.66
N HIS A 29 -0.91 3.66 -3.14
CA HIS A 29 -0.10 2.73 -2.35
C HIS A 29 1.42 2.95 -2.54
N PRO A 30 1.96 4.13 -2.18
CA PRO A 30 3.37 4.45 -2.41
C PRO A 30 4.33 3.57 -1.60
N MET A 31 3.89 3.05 -0.44
CA MET A 31 4.65 2.10 0.36
C MET A 31 4.91 0.79 -0.40
N TYR A 32 3.88 0.27 -1.08
CA TYR A 32 4.01 -0.96 -1.86
C TYR A 32 4.87 -0.76 -3.10
N LEU A 33 4.88 0.43 -3.71
CA LEU A 33 5.84 0.80 -4.74
C LEU A 33 7.28 0.69 -4.22
N GLY A 34 7.57 1.26 -3.04
CA GLY A 34 8.88 1.15 -2.40
C GLY A 34 9.28 -0.29 -2.10
N MET A 35 8.34 -1.12 -1.65
CA MET A 35 8.55 -2.55 -1.43
C MET A 35 8.88 -3.29 -2.74
N VAL A 36 8.15 -3.02 -3.83
CA VAL A 36 8.42 -3.61 -5.15
C VAL A 36 9.82 -3.22 -5.64
N ILE A 37 10.22 -1.97 -5.48
CA ILE A 37 11.57 -1.49 -5.83
C ILE A 37 12.63 -2.24 -4.99
N MET A 38 12.46 -2.32 -3.67
CA MET A 38 13.41 -3.04 -2.82
C MET A 38 13.56 -4.51 -3.25
N ILE A 39 12.46 -5.18 -3.55
CA ILE A 39 12.45 -6.58 -3.98
C ILE A 39 13.06 -6.74 -5.38
N LEU A 40 12.86 -5.79 -6.28
CA LEU A 40 13.47 -5.77 -7.61
C LEU A 40 15.00 -5.70 -7.52
N PHE A 41 15.55 -4.92 -6.58
CA PHE A 41 16.99 -4.79 -6.38
C PHE A 41 17.60 -5.90 -5.52
N MET A 42 16.78 -6.70 -4.83
CA MET A 42 17.24 -7.79 -3.97
C MET A 42 18.01 -8.90 -4.72
N PRO A 43 17.56 -9.42 -5.88
CA PRO A 43 18.33 -10.35 -6.71
C PRO A 43 19.67 -9.78 -7.18
N LEU A 44 19.71 -8.48 -7.49
CA LEU A 44 20.92 -7.79 -7.94
C LEU A 44 21.94 -7.66 -6.80
N ALA A 45 21.46 -7.37 -5.58
CA ALA A 45 22.30 -7.28 -4.40
C ALA A 45 22.85 -8.64 -3.94
N LEU A 46 22.05 -9.71 -4.04
CA LEU A 46 22.49 -11.07 -3.69
C LEU A 46 23.29 -11.76 -4.81
N GLY A 47 23.27 -11.23 -6.03
CA GLY A 47 23.91 -11.86 -7.20
C GLY A 47 23.35 -13.25 -7.55
N SER A 48 22.12 -13.55 -7.12
CA SER A 48 21.53 -14.88 -7.21
C SER A 48 20.28 -14.89 -8.09
N TYR A 49 20.31 -15.72 -9.13
CA TYR A 49 19.17 -15.94 -10.01
C TYR A 49 17.98 -16.59 -9.28
N PHE A 50 18.21 -17.29 -8.16
CA PHE A 50 17.14 -17.88 -7.35
C PHE A 50 16.22 -16.84 -6.72
N SER A 51 16.69 -15.60 -6.53
CA SER A 51 15.91 -14.49 -6.00
C SER A 51 14.83 -13.98 -6.96
N ILE A 52 14.87 -14.40 -8.24
CA ILE A 52 13.85 -14.06 -9.23
C ILE A 52 12.52 -14.79 -8.92
N ILE A 53 12.59 -16.03 -8.42
CA ILE A 53 11.41 -16.83 -8.07
C ILE A 53 10.53 -16.13 -7.01
N PRO A 54 11.06 -15.74 -5.83
CA PRO A 54 10.26 -15.05 -4.83
C PRO A 54 9.79 -13.67 -5.31
N MET A 55 10.55 -12.99 -6.18
CA MET A 55 10.11 -11.74 -6.79
C MET A 55 8.82 -11.92 -7.60
N PHE A 56 8.77 -12.93 -8.47
CA PHE A 56 7.55 -13.24 -9.25
C PHE A 56 6.38 -13.67 -8.37
N LEU A 57 6.64 -14.31 -7.24
CA LEU A 57 5.59 -14.71 -6.28
C LEU A 57 5.06 -13.52 -5.46
N ILE A 58 5.90 -12.56 -5.09
CA ILE A 58 5.46 -11.43 -4.26
C ILE A 58 4.55 -10.46 -5.04
N ILE A 59 4.77 -10.25 -6.35
CA ILE A 59 3.94 -9.35 -7.16
C ILE A 59 2.43 -9.68 -7.06
N PRO A 60 1.96 -10.90 -7.36
CA PRO A 60 0.53 -11.23 -7.25
C PRO A 60 0.03 -11.20 -5.80
N ILE A 61 0.86 -11.57 -4.82
CA ILE A 61 0.49 -11.49 -3.39
C ILE A 61 0.22 -10.04 -2.99
N THR A 62 1.09 -9.11 -3.37
CA THR A 62 0.94 -7.68 -3.12
C THR A 62 -0.32 -7.15 -3.80
N ILE A 63 -0.60 -7.55 -5.04
CA ILE A 63 -1.82 -7.14 -5.75
C ILE A 63 -3.08 -7.61 -5.01
N ILE A 64 -3.14 -8.88 -4.60
CA ILE A 64 -4.29 -9.44 -3.86
C ILE A 64 -4.46 -8.70 -2.55
N ARG A 65 -3.36 -8.46 -1.82
CA ARG A 65 -3.38 -7.77 -0.53
C ARG A 65 -3.91 -6.35 -0.65
N ILE A 66 -3.48 -5.61 -1.67
CA ILE A 66 -3.96 -4.26 -1.96
C ILE A 66 -5.45 -4.27 -2.30
N LYS A 67 -5.91 -5.21 -3.12
CA LYS A 67 -7.33 -5.29 -3.47
C LYS A 67 -8.20 -5.58 -2.25
N ASN A 68 -7.76 -6.48 -1.38
CA ASN A 68 -8.48 -6.77 -0.13
C ASN A 68 -8.50 -5.53 0.80
N GLU A 69 -7.38 -4.82 0.89
CA GLU A 69 -7.28 -3.58 1.67
C GLU A 69 -8.19 -2.48 1.11
N GLU A 70 -8.17 -2.25 -0.21
CA GLU A 70 -9.09 -1.31 -0.88
C GLU A 70 -10.55 -1.71 -0.66
N GLU A 71 -10.89 -3.00 -0.71
CA GLU A 71 -12.25 -3.47 -0.50
C GLU A 71 -12.74 -3.21 0.93
N THR A 72 -11.90 -3.47 1.94
CA THR A 72 -12.19 -3.11 3.33
C THR A 72 -12.33 -1.60 3.50
N LEU A 73 -11.41 -0.81 2.93
CA LEU A 73 -11.46 0.66 2.99
C LEU A 73 -12.69 1.24 2.30
N LEU A 74 -13.14 0.65 1.18
CA LEU A 74 -14.39 1.03 0.51
C LEU A 74 -15.64 0.69 1.34
N ARG A 75 -15.61 -0.36 2.16
CA ARG A 75 -16.74 -0.78 3.01
C ARG A 75 -16.80 0.03 4.31
N GLU A 76 -15.66 0.28 4.93
CA GLU A 76 -15.57 0.88 6.26
C GLU A 76 -15.37 2.40 6.23
N HIS A 77 -14.80 2.96 5.15
CA HIS A 77 -14.52 4.38 5.01
C HIS A 77 -15.29 5.04 3.86
N ASN A 78 -16.34 5.78 4.18
CA ASN A 78 -17.14 6.52 3.19
C ASN A 78 -16.31 7.53 2.37
N GLY A 79 -15.28 8.17 2.96
CA GLY A 79 -14.40 9.12 2.27
C GLY A 79 -13.34 8.49 1.34
N TYR A 80 -13.15 7.16 1.40
CA TYR A 80 -12.15 6.48 0.56
C TYR A 80 -12.54 6.46 -0.91
N LYS A 81 -13.85 6.44 -1.19
CA LYS A 81 -14.37 6.50 -2.57
C LYS A 81 -14.02 7.82 -3.25
N GLU A 82 -14.07 8.94 -2.52
CA GLU A 82 -13.68 10.27 -3.01
C GLU A 82 -12.17 10.39 -3.20
N TYR A 83 -11.39 9.75 -2.32
CA TYR A 83 -9.95 9.61 -2.50
C TYR A 83 -9.59 8.82 -3.77
N CYS A 84 -10.29 7.71 -4.06
CA CYS A 84 -10.10 6.93 -5.28
C CYS A 84 -10.41 7.74 -6.56
N LEU A 85 -11.35 8.68 -6.49
CA LEU A 85 -11.66 9.58 -7.61
C LEU A 85 -10.54 10.61 -7.84
N LYS A 86 -9.86 11.06 -6.78
CA LYS A 86 -8.72 11.99 -6.91
C LYS A 86 -7.45 11.26 -7.37
N THR A 87 -7.19 10.07 -6.84
CA THR A 87 -5.96 9.32 -7.10
C THR A 87 -6.24 8.08 -7.94
N HIS A 88 -6.13 8.22 -9.26
CA HIS A 88 -6.45 7.14 -10.20
C HIS A 88 -5.43 5.99 -10.17
N TYR A 89 -4.16 6.27 -9.88
CA TYR A 89 -3.09 5.27 -9.90
C TYR A 89 -3.04 4.46 -8.61
N ARG A 90 -3.08 3.12 -8.72
CA ARG A 90 -2.97 2.22 -7.57
C ARG A 90 -1.54 2.05 -7.11
N LEU A 91 -0.64 1.79 -8.04
CA LEU A 91 0.72 1.37 -7.70
C LEU A 91 1.78 1.89 -8.65
N ILE A 92 1.49 1.99 -9.95
CA ILE A 92 2.46 2.43 -10.95
C ILE A 92 1.82 3.56 -11.77
N PRO A 93 2.29 4.81 -11.63
CA PRO A 93 1.78 5.90 -12.45
C PRO A 93 1.91 5.52 -13.94
N LEU A 94 0.82 5.70 -14.70
CA LEU A 94 0.65 5.41 -16.14
C LEU A 94 0.40 3.94 -16.56
N ILE A 95 0.52 2.97 -15.65
CA ILE A 95 0.20 1.56 -15.95
C ILE A 95 -0.97 1.09 -15.09
N TRP A 96 -0.98 1.48 -13.81
CA TRP A 96 -1.97 1.04 -12.84
C TRP A 96 -2.15 1.97 -11.64
#